data_AF-A0A1G8CW46-F1
#
_entry.id   AF-A0A1G8CW46-F1
#
_cell.length_a   1.000
_cell.length_b   1.000
_cell.length_c   1.000
_cell.angle_alpha   90.00
_cell.angle_beta   90.00
_cell.angle_gamma   90.00
#
_symmetry.space_group_name_H-M   'P 1'
#
loop_
_entity.id
_entity.type
_entity.pdbx_description
1 polymer ?
#
loop_
_entity_poly.entity_id
_entity_poly.type
_entity_poly.pdbx_seq_one_letter_code
_entity_poly.pdbx_strand_id
1 'polypeptide(L)'
;MAVYEFKNGQFQHLAASMDDFEGTFRGFEGAVSEFAAQKGMQYHDDVAGVYDLYLRNPEKRVFSRLRDYRWWFRVSDGAFMVDDVLVPDSLPDYLAFMGMLQPLVTRAAELAREVEESTR
;
A
#
# COMPACT_ATOMS: atom_id res chain seq x y z
N MET A 1 9.17 -5.00 5.71
CA MET A 1 8.15 -5.33 4.71
C MET A 1 7.51 -6.61 5.13
N ALA A 2 6.25 -6.53 5.52
CA ALA A 2 5.32 -7.63 5.71
C ALA A 2 4.01 -7.26 4.98
N VAL A 3 3.15 -8.24 4.80
CA VAL A 3 1.84 -8.06 4.16
C VAL A 3 0.76 -8.22 5.22
N TYR A 4 -0.11 -7.23 5.32
CA TYR A 4 -1.26 -7.21 6.21
C TYR A 4 -2.56 -7.08 5.41
N GLU A 5 -3.63 -7.70 5.90
CA GLU A 5 -5.00 -7.32 5.56
C GLU A 5 -5.48 -6.31 6.60
N PHE A 6 -6.17 -5.26 6.16
CA PHE A 6 -6.97 -4.43 7.05
C PHE A 6 -8.45 -4.65 6.76
N LYS A 7 -9.16 -5.23 7.73
CA LYS A 7 -10.56 -5.64 7.59
C LYS A 7 -11.28 -5.59 8.93
N ASN A 8 -12.51 -5.12 8.93
CA ASN A 8 -13.31 -4.90 10.13
C ASN A 8 -12.58 -4.03 11.18
N GLY A 9 -11.83 -3.02 10.71
CA GLY A 9 -11.07 -2.12 11.58
C GLY A 9 -9.82 -2.73 12.24
N GLN A 10 -9.35 -3.89 11.80
CA GLN A 10 -8.21 -4.59 12.40
C GLN A 10 -7.19 -5.02 11.35
N PHE A 11 -5.92 -5.04 11.77
CA PHE A 11 -4.84 -5.64 10.98
C PHE A 11 -4.73 -7.13 11.24
N GLN A 12 -4.59 -7.89 10.16
CA GLN A 12 -4.22 -9.30 10.20
C GLN A 12 -2.95 -9.51 9.38
N HIS A 13 -1.91 -10.06 9.99
CA HIS A 13 -0.70 -10.44 9.25
C HIS A 13 -1.00 -11.61 8.31
N LEU A 14 -0.70 -11.43 7.03
CA LEU A 14 -0.91 -12.43 5.99
C LEU A 14 0.38 -13.17 5.60
N ALA A 15 1.49 -12.44 5.47
CA ALA A 15 2.76 -13.00 5.01
C ALA A 15 3.93 -12.07 5.35
N ALA A 16 5.15 -12.62 5.36
CA ALA A 16 6.38 -11.86 5.58
C ALA A 16 6.79 -11.04 4.36
N SER A 17 6.23 -11.28 3.17
CA SER A 17 6.50 -10.50 1.96
C SER A 17 5.38 -10.68 0.93
N MET A 18 5.32 -9.80 -0.07
CA MET A 18 4.35 -9.92 -1.17
C MET A 18 4.60 -11.18 -2.02
N ASP A 19 5.87 -11.60 -2.13
CA ASP A 19 6.22 -12.86 -2.80
C ASP A 19 5.72 -14.09 -2.04
N ASP A 20 5.88 -14.09 -0.71
CA ASP A 20 5.34 -15.15 0.15
C ASP A 20 3.81 -15.18 0.10
N PHE A 21 3.18 -13.99 0.08
CA PHE A 21 1.73 -13.87 -0.04
C PHE A 21 1.25 -14.47 -1.37
N GLU A 22 1.84 -14.07 -2.50
CA GLU A 22 1.46 -14.53 -3.84
C GLU A 22 1.92 -15.96 -4.16
N GLY A 23 2.81 -16.54 -3.35
CA GLY A 23 3.42 -17.84 -3.61
C GLY A 23 4.38 -17.82 -4.80
N THR A 24 4.97 -16.66 -5.11
CA THR A 24 5.97 -16.51 -6.18
C THR A 24 7.36 -16.87 -5.63
N PHE A 25 7.86 -18.04 -6.01
CA PHE A 25 9.15 -18.59 -5.54
C PHE A 25 10.41 -17.86 -6.04
N ARG A 26 10.27 -16.84 -6.89
CA ARG A 26 11.38 -16.01 -7.36
C ARG A 26 11.05 -14.58 -7.00
N GLY A 27 11.83 -14.02 -6.08
CA GLY A 27 11.70 -12.61 -5.69
C GLY A 27 11.66 -11.75 -6.93
N PHE A 28 10.63 -10.93 -7.05
CA PHE A 28 10.48 -10.06 -8.21
C PHE A 28 11.56 -8.96 -8.18
N GLU A 29 12.44 -8.92 -9.18
CA GLU A 29 13.55 -7.96 -9.26
C GLU A 29 13.22 -6.66 -10.00
N GLY A 30 11.97 -6.45 -10.41
CA GLY A 30 11.53 -5.26 -11.15
C GLY A 30 10.93 -4.15 -10.27
N ALA A 31 10.39 -3.12 -10.91
CA ALA A 31 9.67 -2.06 -10.22
C ALA A 31 8.31 -2.56 -9.68
N VAL A 32 7.95 -2.18 -8.45
CA VAL A 32 6.72 -2.66 -7.80
C VAL A 32 5.45 -2.33 -8.60
N SER A 33 5.46 -1.24 -9.37
CA SER A 33 4.38 -0.90 -10.30
C SER A 33 4.21 -1.93 -11.43
N GLU A 34 5.29 -2.54 -11.92
CA GLU A 34 5.24 -3.61 -12.91
C GLU A 34 4.69 -4.90 -12.30
N PHE A 35 5.15 -5.24 -11.09
CA PHE A 35 4.59 -6.36 -10.33
C PHE A 35 3.08 -6.18 -10.12
N ALA A 36 2.67 -5.01 -9.63
CA ALA A 36 1.27 -4.65 -9.44
C ALA A 36 0.48 -4.83 -10.74
N ALA A 37 0.98 -4.30 -11.86
CA ALA A 37 0.32 -4.39 -13.16
C ALA A 37 0.14 -5.84 -13.66
N GLN A 38 1.14 -6.70 -13.44
CA GLN A 38 1.04 -8.14 -13.75
C GLN A 38 0.00 -8.85 -12.89
N LYS A 39 -0.18 -8.39 -11.65
CA LYS A 39 -1.20 -8.88 -10.71
C LYS A 39 -2.53 -8.15 -10.83
N GLY A 40 -2.74 -7.36 -11.90
CA GLY A 40 -4.01 -6.68 -12.17
C GLY A 40 -4.31 -5.50 -11.25
N MET A 41 -3.29 -4.98 -10.57
CA MET A 41 -3.34 -3.75 -9.78
C MET A 41 -2.74 -2.61 -10.60
N GLN A 42 -3.31 -1.41 -10.50
CA GLN A 42 -2.87 -0.22 -11.21
C GLN A 42 -2.50 0.85 -10.20
N TYR A 43 -1.34 1.47 -10.39
CA TYR A 43 -0.96 2.65 -9.61
C TYR A 43 -2.03 3.73 -9.77
N HIS A 44 -2.50 4.26 -8.65
CA HIS A 44 -3.60 5.22 -8.61
C HIS A 44 -3.17 6.57 -8.07
N ASP A 45 -2.48 6.59 -6.93
CA ASP A 45 -2.14 7.81 -6.20
C ASP A 45 -0.99 7.55 -5.23
N ASP A 46 -0.43 8.62 -4.67
CA ASP A 46 0.57 8.57 -3.60
C ASP A 46 0.46 9.78 -2.66
N VAL A 47 0.99 9.59 -1.45
CA VAL A 47 1.39 10.71 -0.59
C VAL A 47 2.86 10.54 -0.30
N ALA A 48 3.67 11.45 -0.85
CA ALA A 48 5.12 11.45 -0.75
C ALA A 48 5.61 11.16 0.69
N GLY A 49 6.36 10.07 0.82
CA GLY A 49 6.95 9.64 2.10
C GLY A 49 6.00 8.89 3.04
N VAL A 50 4.73 8.69 2.67
CA VAL A 50 3.73 7.99 3.50
C VAL A 50 3.19 6.74 2.84
N TYR A 51 2.65 6.83 1.62
CA TYR A 51 2.20 5.62 0.92
C TYR A 51 2.18 5.75 -0.60
N ASP A 52 2.32 4.61 -1.28
CA ASP A 52 1.85 4.41 -2.65
C ASP A 52 0.50 3.65 -2.62
N LEU A 53 -0.44 4.02 -3.50
CA LEU A 53 -1.74 3.35 -3.61
C LEU A 53 -1.92 2.71 -4.98
N TYR A 54 -2.24 1.42 -4.97
CA TYR A 54 -2.64 0.64 -6.14
C TYR A 54 -4.10 0.19 -6.02
N LEU A 55 -4.85 0.33 -7.11
CA LEU A 55 -6.23 -0.11 -7.24
C LEU A 55 -6.36 -1.33 -8.13
N ARG A 56 -7.23 -2.26 -7.76
CA ARG A 56 -7.61 -3.37 -8.64
C ARG A 56 -8.23 -2.83 -9.92
N ASN A 57 -7.64 -3.19 -11.06
CA ASN A 57 -8.16 -2.82 -12.36
C ASN A 57 -9.42 -3.67 -12.67
N PRO A 58 -10.60 -3.05 -12.86
CA PRO A 58 -11.85 -3.77 -13.05
C PRO A 58 -11.94 -4.52 -14.38
N GLU A 59 -11.13 -4.15 -15.37
CA GLU A 59 -11.13 -4.73 -16.71
C GLU A 59 -10.16 -5.91 -16.85
N LYS A 60 -9.21 -6.05 -15.91
CA LYS A 60 -8.23 -7.14 -15.92
C LYS A 60 -8.74 -8.33 -15.12
N ARG A 61 -8.66 -9.52 -15.71
CA ARG A 61 -8.80 -10.77 -14.94
C ARG A 61 -7.58 -10.92 -14.03
N VAL A 62 -7.83 -10.87 -12.73
CA VAL A 62 -6.81 -11.00 -11.70
C VAL A 62 -6.70 -12.47 -11.28
N PHE A 63 -5.65 -13.16 -11.75
CA PHE A 63 -5.35 -14.55 -11.40
C PHE A 63 -4.39 -14.68 -10.22
N SER A 64 -4.47 -13.73 -9.28
CA SER A 64 -3.62 -13.62 -8.09
C SER A 64 -4.46 -13.69 -6.82
N ARG A 65 -3.80 -13.81 -5.66
CA ARG A 65 -4.50 -13.69 -4.37
C ARG A 65 -4.91 -12.24 -4.10
N LEU A 66 -4.24 -11.28 -4.74
CA LEU A 66 -4.65 -9.87 -4.74
C LEU A 66 -6.05 -9.63 -5.32
N ARG A 67 -6.65 -10.60 -6.05
CA ARG A 67 -8.02 -10.43 -6.58
C ARG A 67 -9.07 -10.16 -5.50
N ASP A 68 -8.84 -10.59 -4.27
CA ASP A 68 -9.80 -10.43 -3.17
C ASP A 68 -9.77 -9.02 -2.56
N TYR A 69 -8.80 -8.20 -2.98
CA TYR A 69 -8.56 -6.86 -2.47
C TYR A 69 -8.79 -5.82 -3.55
N ARG A 70 -9.36 -4.68 -3.15
CA ARG A 70 -9.57 -3.55 -4.06
C ARG A 70 -8.45 -2.54 -3.98
N TRP A 71 -7.90 -2.35 -2.79
CA TRP A 71 -6.84 -1.39 -2.53
C TRP A 71 -5.61 -2.10 -1.98
N TRP A 72 -4.45 -1.73 -2.49
CA TRP A 72 -3.15 -2.11 -1.95
C TRP A 72 -2.36 -0.83 -1.66
N PHE A 73 -2.10 -0.61 -0.38
CA PHE A 73 -1.26 0.48 0.10
C PHE A 73 0.13 -0.05 0.40
N ARG A 74 1.15 0.68 -0.03
CA ARG A 74 2.53 0.45 0.39
C ARG A 74 2.88 1.56 1.36
N VAL A 75 2.79 1.28 2.65
CA VAL A 75 2.91 2.30 3.70
C VAL A 75 4.37 2.36 4.18
N SER A 76 4.93 3.57 4.16
CA SER A 76 6.26 3.87 4.67
C SER A 76 6.16 4.38 6.11
N ASP A 77 7.06 3.92 6.97
CA ASP A 77 7.24 4.47 8.32
C ASP A 77 8.16 5.70 8.37
N GLY A 78 8.64 6.16 7.21
CA GLY A 78 9.52 7.31 7.07
C GLY A 78 10.97 7.07 7.48
N ALA A 79 11.29 5.94 8.11
CA ALA A 79 12.65 5.57 8.48
C ALA A 79 13.28 4.77 7.34
N PHE A 80 12.85 3.52 7.12
CA PHE A 80 13.44 2.64 6.12
C PHE A 80 12.55 1.45 5.75
N MET A 81 11.35 1.34 6.35
CA MET A 81 10.49 0.17 6.21
C MET A 81 9.22 0.55 5.46
N VAL A 82 8.95 -0.23 4.42
CA VAL A 82 7.66 -0.22 3.71
C VAL A 82 6.96 -1.51 4.06
N ASP A 83 5.69 -1.45 4.46
CA ASP A 83 4.81 -2.60 4.63
C ASP A 83 3.63 -2.52 3.67
N ASP A 84 3.17 -3.68 3.20
CA ASP A 84 2.05 -3.77 2.28
C ASP A 84 0.75 -4.00 3.06
N VAL A 85 -0.24 -3.14 2.86
CA VAL A 85 -1.57 -3.26 3.47
C VAL A 85 -2.61 -3.44 2.37
N LEU A 86 -3.33 -4.55 2.44
CA LEU A 86 -4.39 -4.92 1.52
C LEU A 86 -5.75 -4.64 2.16
N VAL A 87 -6.61 -3.92 1.45
CA VAL A 87 -7.97 -3.61 1.90
C VAL A 87 -8.98 -4.25 0.93
N PRO A 88 -9.91 -5.09 1.42
CA PRO A 88 -11.01 -5.68 0.63
C PRO A 88 -11.88 -4.61 -0.01
N ASP A 89 -12.78 -4.97 -0.94
CA ASP A 89 -13.76 -4.03 -1.53
C ASP A 89 -14.87 -3.61 -0.54
N SER A 90 -14.46 -2.87 0.49
CA SER A 90 -15.27 -2.39 1.62
C SER A 90 -14.97 -0.91 1.84
N LEU A 91 -15.91 -0.04 1.47
CA LEU A 91 -15.78 1.40 1.69
C LEU A 91 -15.54 1.76 3.18
N PRO A 92 -16.22 1.12 4.16
CA PRO A 92 -15.94 1.37 5.57
C PRO A 92 -14.50 1.06 5.98
N ASP A 93 -13.94 -0.07 5.54
CA ASP A 93 -12.56 -0.44 5.86
C ASP A 93 -11.56 0.50 5.19
N TYR A 94 -11.82 0.89 3.94
CA TYR A 94 -11.02 1.90 3.24
C TYR A 94 -11.01 3.23 4.00
N LEU A 95 -12.17 3.77 4.37
CA LEU A 95 -12.26 5.04 5.08
C LEU A 95 -11.63 4.96 6.47
N ALA A 96 -11.81 3.85 7.19
CA ALA A 96 -11.18 3.62 8.48
C ALA A 96 -9.65 3.60 8.35
N PHE A 97 -9.11 2.89 7.36
CA PHE A 97 -7.68 2.82 7.12
C PHE A 97 -7.09 4.18 6.72
N MET A 98 -7.76 4.91 5.82
CA MET A 98 -7.36 6.28 5.46
C MET A 98 -7.33 7.21 6.68
N GLY A 99 -8.31 7.07 7.58
CA GLY A 99 -8.34 7.80 8.86
C GLY A 99 -7.14 7.49 9.76
N MET A 100 -6.64 6.25 9.75
CA MET A 100 -5.44 5.86 10.48
C MET A 100 -4.16 6.41 9.87
N LEU A 101 -4.12 6.61 8.55
CA LEU A 101 -2.97 7.21 7.84
C LEU A 101 -2.94 8.74 7.97
N GLN A 102 -4.08 9.39 8.21
CA GLN A 102 -4.18 10.85 8.26
C GLN A 102 -3.15 11.54 9.17
N PRO A 103 -2.82 11.04 10.38
CA PRO A 103 -1.77 11.65 11.21
C PRO A 103 -0.39 11.61 10.56
N LEU A 104 -0.05 10.52 9.86
CA LEU A 104 1.23 10.37 9.16
C LEU A 104 1.30 11.32 7.96
N VAL A 105 0.22 11.40 7.16
CA VAL A 105 0.07 12.35 6.06
C VAL A 105 0.26 13.79 6.55
N THR A 106 -0.39 14.14 7.66
CA THR A 106 -0.32 15.48 8.25
C THR A 106 1.11 15.81 8.68
N ARG A 107 1.78 14.88 9.40
CA ARG A 107 3.16 15.09 9.84
C ARG A 107 4.15 15.19 8.67
N ALA A 108 3.97 14.40 7.62
CA ALA A 108 4.81 14.48 6.43
C ALA A 108 4.70 15.85 5.74
N ALA A 109 3.47 16.39 5.64
CA ALA A 109 3.25 17.72 5.08
C ALA A 109 3.86 18.84 5.95
N GLU A 110 3.77 18.74 7.28
CA GLU A 110 4.42 19.67 8.20
C GLU A 110 5.94 19.64 8.06
N LEU A 111 6.54 18.44 8.04
CA LEU A 111 7.98 18.26 7.86
C LEU A 111 8.47 18.84 6.54
N ALA A 112 7.75 18.61 5.44
CA ALA A 112 8.10 19.17 4.14
C ALA A 112 8.19 20.70 4.19
N ARG A 113 7.23 21.34 4.87
CA ARG A 113 7.24 22.79 5.09
C ARG A 113 8.39 23.26 5.99
N GLU A 114 8.65 22.58 7.12
CA GLU A 114 9.75 22.91 8.02
C GLU A 114 11.10 22.89 7.28
N VAL A 115 11.29 21.90 6.40
CA VAL A 115 12.49 21.80 5.55
C VAL A 115 12.57 22.98 4.60
N GLU A 116 11.50 23.29 3.84
CA GLU A 116 11.48 24.43 2.91
C GLU A 116 11.75 25.78 3.58
N GLU A 117 11.23 25.99 4.78
CA GLU A 117 11.45 27.20 5.58
C GLU A 117 12.91 27.29 6.10
N SER A 118 13.57 26.16 6.33
CA SER A 118 14.95 26.09 6.84
C SER A 118 16.04 26.23 5.76
N THR A 119 15.70 26.01 4.49
CA THR A 119 16.61 26.18 3.34
C THR A 119 16.55 27.55 2.67
N ARG A 120 15.72 28.48 3.19
CA ARG A 120 15.62 29.88 2.75
C ARG A 120 16.42 30.82 3.65
#